data_AF-A0A7Y6XQJ0-F1
#
_entry.id   AF-A0A7Y6XQJ0-F1
#
_cell.length_a   1.000
_cell.length_b   1.000
_cell.length_c   1.000
_cell.angle_alpha   90.00
_cell.angle_beta   90.00
_cell.angle_gamma   90.00
#
_symmetry.space_group_name_H-M   'P 1'
#
loop_
_entity.id
_entity.type
_entity.pdbx_description
1 polymer ?
#
loop_
_entity_poly.entity_id
_entity_poly.type
_entity_poly.pdbx_seq_one_letter_code
_entity_poly.pdbx_strand_id
1 'polypeptide(L)'
;MNDRIGLLESNVPSVIDFFCGAGGFSEGFRQEGFNIIRGFDHWSPAVDTFNFNFKMNEKPFDILQFWDNVDLIESIPDSEIIIGSPPCISFSNSNRSGKADKSLGLKLTEVFLRIIAVKKFKKGSILEAWYMENVTNSLNYLARSYKFRDLNLFNWAKDNGYSPDKVVITIEGNSAIINSAEYGSPQARKRAITGEIIGLNKFIVPPKSHSIKPGRKLPMAKTLGSIKSKLPKPNVKKSSRRIIDPSNPCLSIPLSHLTDHFYDTGLYESQWRNSYFMKKNHPYMGRMSFPENQEKPSRTLTATNIGTSREAIIYKSEYNRKGNGEYRVPTVREMACLMGFPITYQFIANSETSKCRLVGNAVCISVSRALARTVKKSLQIDQIKIPAFIDKVNLKLVPNLNTYSEKIFDKPPVKKPGSRFRRHPFKYGNITVTLSNYDITNDSLTDKWMTSVQYGNGEGYPSKNYEDGFYNVIEPIILSFEGGEKFVKFINNGFSEKIAKSEKFQKMYELQKSDSVFLEPTRLIEEVAKEIDKFKFDSPSLKQTGTLVFDKKKIVPKKQIMALYAINKIASITNSTDNE
;
A
#
# COMPACT_ATOMS: atom_id res chain seq x y z
N MET A 1 -35.03 -27.24 8.79
CA MET A 1 -35.78 -26.12 9.40
C MET A 1 -35.04 -24.85 9.00
N ASN A 2 -35.28 -24.23 7.84
CA ASN A 2 -36.52 -23.58 7.40
C ASN A 2 -37.36 -23.11 8.59
N ASP A 3 -37.11 -21.85 9.00
CA ASP A 3 -38.13 -20.86 9.43
C ASP A 3 -37.47 -19.65 10.11
N ARG A 4 -36.86 -18.79 9.29
CA ARG A 4 -36.79 -17.31 9.48
C ARG A 4 -36.83 -16.58 8.13
N ILE A 5 -37.47 -17.18 7.14
CA ILE A 5 -37.81 -16.55 5.84
C ILE A 5 -39.33 -16.36 5.85
N GLY A 6 -39.80 -15.59 6.82
CA GLY A 6 -41.21 -15.34 7.11
C GLY A 6 -41.45 -13.88 7.49
N LEU A 7 -40.71 -12.97 6.85
CA LEU A 7 -41.07 -11.56 6.77
C LEU A 7 -41.18 -11.25 5.28
N LEU A 8 -42.39 -11.41 4.75
CA LEU A 8 -42.79 -10.94 3.43
C LEU A 8 -42.73 -9.40 3.41
N GLU A 9 -42.05 -8.90 2.37
CA GLU A 9 -42.30 -7.63 1.67
C GLU A 9 -42.09 -6.31 2.44
N SER A 10 -40.87 -6.09 2.94
CA SER A 10 -40.29 -4.74 2.92
C SER A 10 -39.44 -4.60 1.66
N ASN A 11 -39.71 -3.60 0.82
CA ASN A 11 -38.95 -3.33 -0.42
C ASN A 11 -37.45 -3.14 -0.08
N VAL A 12 -36.62 -4.18 -0.26
CA VAL A 12 -35.20 -4.14 0.10
C VAL A 12 -34.46 -3.31 -0.95
N PRO A 13 -33.82 -2.17 -0.59
CA PRO A 13 -33.23 -1.30 -1.59
C PRO A 13 -32.08 -2.00 -2.32
N SER A 14 -32.06 -1.81 -3.63
CA SER A 14 -31.09 -2.44 -4.51
C SER A 14 -29.84 -1.58 -4.74
N VAL A 15 -28.71 -2.25 -4.99
CA VAL A 15 -27.39 -1.63 -5.16
C VAL A 15 -26.71 -2.17 -6.41
N ILE A 16 -26.13 -1.27 -7.20
CA ILE A 16 -25.21 -1.60 -8.29
C ILE A 16 -23.81 -1.05 -7.96
N ASP A 17 -22.78 -1.88 -8.18
CA ASP A 17 -21.38 -1.54 -7.90
C ASP A 17 -20.54 -1.49 -9.20
N PHE A 18 -20.07 -0.30 -9.55
CA PHE A 18 -19.16 -0.11 -10.70
C PHE A 18 -17.71 -0.07 -10.22
N PHE A 19 -16.81 -0.76 -10.93
CA PHE A 19 -15.46 -1.04 -10.47
C PHE A 19 -15.48 -1.88 -9.19
N CYS A 20 -16.32 -2.92 -9.17
CA CYS A 20 -16.69 -3.63 -7.95
C CYS A 20 -15.51 -4.36 -7.29
N GLY A 21 -14.46 -4.69 -8.05
CA GLY A 21 -13.29 -5.38 -7.54
C GLY A 21 -13.66 -6.67 -6.81
N ALA A 22 -13.03 -6.91 -5.66
CA ALA A 22 -13.36 -8.04 -4.80
C ALA A 22 -14.66 -7.84 -3.99
N GLY A 23 -15.46 -6.81 -4.27
CA GLY A 23 -16.75 -6.59 -3.63
C GLY A 23 -16.71 -5.99 -2.22
N GLY A 24 -15.60 -5.36 -1.80
CA GLY A 24 -15.49 -4.76 -0.46
C GLY A 24 -16.47 -3.59 -0.23
N PHE A 25 -16.80 -2.84 -1.28
CA PHE A 25 -17.80 -1.77 -1.19
C PHE A 25 -19.21 -2.39 -1.10
N SER A 26 -19.58 -3.28 -2.02
CA SER A 26 -20.82 -4.07 -1.97
C SER A 26 -21.04 -4.82 -0.65
N GLU A 27 -20.02 -5.44 -0.08
CA GLU A 27 -20.14 -6.27 1.13
C GLU A 27 -20.60 -5.45 2.35
N GLY A 28 -20.19 -4.17 2.45
CA GLY A 28 -20.70 -3.31 3.52
C GLY A 28 -22.17 -2.93 3.35
N PHE A 29 -22.66 -2.74 2.11
CA PHE A 29 -24.08 -2.54 1.85
C PHE A 29 -24.88 -3.84 2.12
N ARG A 30 -24.40 -4.99 1.65
CA ARG A 30 -25.02 -6.30 1.92
C ARG A 30 -25.12 -6.59 3.42
N GLN A 31 -24.08 -6.25 4.19
CA GLN A 31 -24.07 -6.39 5.64
C GLN A 31 -25.09 -5.50 6.35
N GLU A 32 -25.50 -4.39 5.73
CA GLU A 32 -26.61 -3.55 6.20
C GLU A 32 -27.95 -3.96 5.56
N GLY A 33 -28.03 -5.12 4.89
CA GLY A 33 -29.28 -5.71 4.40
C GLY A 33 -29.74 -5.18 3.05
N PHE A 34 -28.92 -4.45 2.31
CA PHE A 34 -29.21 -4.06 0.93
C PHE A 34 -29.07 -5.24 -0.02
N ASN A 35 -29.84 -5.22 -1.11
CA ASN A 35 -29.77 -6.23 -2.16
C ASN A 35 -28.76 -5.83 -3.24
N ILE A 36 -27.64 -6.54 -3.34
CA ILE A 36 -26.66 -6.29 -4.41
C ILE A 36 -27.17 -6.97 -5.66
N ILE A 37 -27.47 -6.23 -6.73
CA ILE A 37 -28.12 -6.77 -7.93
C ILE A 37 -27.21 -6.87 -9.15
N ARG A 38 -26.17 -6.05 -9.24
CA ARG A 38 -25.19 -6.05 -10.35
C ARG A 38 -23.82 -5.58 -9.88
N GLY A 39 -22.77 -6.06 -10.55
CA GLY A 39 -21.40 -5.61 -10.36
C GLY A 39 -20.61 -5.55 -11.66
N PHE A 40 -19.89 -4.46 -11.91
CA PHE A 40 -19.09 -4.28 -13.13
C PHE A 40 -17.61 -4.16 -12.79
N ASP A 41 -16.79 -5.00 -13.41
CA ASP A 41 -15.32 -4.91 -13.38
C ASP A 41 -14.75 -5.53 -14.66
N HIS A 42 -13.59 -5.04 -15.09
CA HIS A 42 -12.91 -5.54 -16.29
C HIS A 42 -11.98 -6.73 -15.98
N TRP A 43 -11.61 -6.93 -14.72
CA TRP A 43 -10.61 -7.90 -14.31
C TRP A 43 -11.28 -9.22 -13.88
N SER A 44 -11.07 -10.30 -14.66
CA SER A 44 -11.73 -11.60 -14.42
C SER A 44 -11.68 -12.08 -12.97
N PRO A 45 -10.52 -12.13 -12.26
CA PRO A 45 -10.48 -12.54 -10.86
C PRO A 45 -11.35 -11.69 -9.91
N ALA A 46 -11.58 -10.42 -10.22
CA ALA A 46 -12.51 -9.58 -9.47
C ALA A 46 -13.95 -10.01 -9.73
N VAL A 47 -14.34 -10.16 -10.99
CA VAL A 47 -15.66 -10.63 -11.40
C VAL A 47 -15.96 -12.01 -10.84
N ASP A 48 -15.03 -12.96 -10.94
CA ASP A 48 -15.16 -14.31 -10.41
C ASP A 48 -15.34 -14.31 -8.88
N THR A 49 -14.59 -13.44 -8.19
CA THR A 49 -14.72 -13.25 -6.74
C THR A 49 -16.08 -12.63 -6.38
N PHE A 50 -16.52 -11.62 -7.12
CA PHE A 50 -17.82 -10.97 -6.93
C PHE A 50 -18.96 -11.96 -7.13
N ASN A 51 -18.96 -12.67 -8.27
CA ASN A 51 -19.93 -13.70 -8.62
C ASN A 51 -20.05 -14.77 -7.53
N PHE A 52 -18.91 -15.26 -7.03
CA PHE A 52 -18.90 -16.28 -6.00
C PHE A 52 -19.57 -15.82 -4.69
N ASN A 53 -19.24 -14.61 -4.20
CA ASN A 53 -19.70 -14.15 -2.89
C ASN A 53 -21.13 -13.57 -2.94
N PHE A 54 -21.56 -12.99 -4.06
CA PHE A 54 -22.90 -12.41 -4.25
C PHE A 54 -23.86 -13.33 -5.03
N LYS A 55 -23.44 -14.54 -5.41
CA LYS A 55 -24.22 -15.52 -6.19
C LYS A 55 -24.70 -14.95 -7.54
N MET A 56 -23.78 -14.28 -8.24
CA MET A 56 -24.03 -13.66 -9.53
C MET A 56 -23.35 -14.42 -10.67
N ASN A 57 -23.62 -14.00 -11.91
CA ASN A 57 -23.03 -14.54 -13.13
C ASN A 57 -22.65 -13.42 -14.12
N GLU A 58 -22.03 -12.37 -13.60
CA GLU A 58 -21.51 -11.26 -14.40
C GLU A 58 -20.33 -11.71 -15.26
N LYS A 59 -20.09 -11.00 -16.36
CA LYS A 59 -18.91 -11.20 -17.21
C LYS A 59 -17.97 -10.01 -17.08
N PRO A 60 -16.65 -10.19 -17.29
CA PRO A 60 -15.72 -9.07 -17.42
C PRO A 60 -16.23 -8.03 -18.42
N PHE A 61 -16.30 -6.78 -17.97
CA PHE A 61 -16.85 -5.67 -18.74
C PHE A 61 -15.94 -4.45 -18.63
N ASP A 62 -15.56 -3.89 -19.77
CA ASP A 62 -14.83 -2.63 -19.80
C ASP A 62 -15.81 -1.46 -19.66
N ILE A 63 -15.79 -0.83 -18.49
CA ILE A 63 -16.67 0.30 -18.15
C ILE A 63 -16.52 1.46 -19.14
N LEU A 64 -15.38 1.61 -19.82
CA LEU A 64 -15.20 2.66 -20.85
C LEU A 64 -16.22 2.57 -21.99
N GLN A 65 -16.80 1.39 -22.23
CA GLN A 65 -17.85 1.22 -23.24
C GLN A 65 -19.09 2.09 -22.98
N PHE A 66 -19.36 2.46 -21.72
CA PHE A 66 -20.45 3.38 -21.37
C PHE A 66 -20.19 4.83 -21.80
N TRP A 67 -18.95 5.19 -22.15
CA TRP A 67 -18.63 6.56 -22.60
C TRP A 67 -19.31 6.91 -23.91
N ASP A 68 -19.30 5.98 -24.87
CA ASP A 68 -19.75 6.19 -26.24
C ASP A 68 -21.15 5.64 -26.50
N ASN A 69 -21.70 4.85 -25.59
CA ASN A 69 -23.01 4.22 -25.76
C ASN A 69 -23.88 4.42 -24.51
N VAL A 70 -24.88 5.32 -24.63
CA VAL A 70 -25.82 5.61 -23.54
C VAL A 70 -26.89 4.52 -23.40
N ASP A 71 -27.26 3.84 -24.48
CA ASP A 71 -28.24 2.74 -24.45
C ASP A 71 -27.73 1.59 -23.59
N LEU A 72 -26.41 1.35 -23.57
CA LEU A 72 -25.79 0.41 -22.63
C LEU A 72 -26.07 0.81 -21.18
N ILE A 73 -26.01 2.09 -20.82
CA ILE A 73 -26.31 2.57 -19.46
C ILE A 73 -27.81 2.39 -19.15
N GLU A 74 -28.68 2.71 -20.11
CA GLU A 74 -30.13 2.57 -19.93
C GLU A 74 -30.57 1.11 -19.81
N SER A 75 -29.87 0.18 -20.46
CA SER A 75 -30.11 -1.27 -20.38
C SER A 75 -29.77 -1.89 -19.01
N ILE A 76 -28.99 -1.18 -18.19
CA ILE A 76 -28.70 -1.61 -16.82
C ILE A 76 -30.02 -1.54 -16.03
N PRO A 77 -30.33 -2.52 -15.17
CA PRO A 77 -31.46 -2.42 -14.24
C PRO A 77 -31.44 -1.12 -13.44
N ASP A 78 -32.60 -0.60 -13.09
CA ASP A 78 -32.67 0.53 -12.17
C ASP A 78 -32.38 0.07 -10.74
N SER A 79 -31.82 0.99 -9.95
CA SER A 79 -31.43 0.72 -8.57
C SER A 79 -31.50 1.96 -7.72
N GLU A 80 -31.84 1.80 -6.45
CA GLU A 80 -31.90 2.89 -5.48
C GLU A 80 -30.51 3.40 -5.10
N ILE A 81 -29.48 2.56 -5.17
CA ILE A 81 -28.11 2.95 -4.81
C ILE A 81 -27.15 2.59 -5.93
N ILE A 82 -26.27 3.53 -6.27
CA ILE A 82 -25.09 3.25 -7.11
C ILE A 82 -23.81 3.55 -6.33
N ILE A 83 -22.91 2.59 -6.26
CA ILE A 83 -21.58 2.77 -5.69
C ILE A 83 -20.51 2.52 -6.74
N GLY A 84 -19.33 3.11 -6.56
CA GLY A 84 -18.19 2.72 -7.35
C GLY A 84 -16.85 3.22 -6.86
N SER A 85 -15.78 2.61 -7.36
CA SER A 85 -14.39 2.93 -6.98
C SER A 85 -13.47 3.04 -8.19
N PRO A 86 -13.65 4.07 -9.06
CA PRO A 86 -12.88 4.22 -10.29
C PRO A 86 -11.36 4.23 -10.00
N PRO A 87 -10.56 3.45 -10.74
CA PRO A 87 -9.15 3.31 -10.45
C PRO A 87 -8.43 4.62 -10.75
N CYS A 88 -7.64 5.05 -9.78
CA CYS A 88 -6.85 6.25 -9.85
C CYS A 88 -5.41 5.91 -10.26
N ILE A 89 -5.26 5.52 -11.53
CA ILE A 89 -3.97 5.08 -12.09
C ILE A 89 -2.93 6.22 -12.03
N SER A 90 -3.36 7.47 -11.88
CA SER A 90 -2.52 8.64 -12.19
C SER A 90 -2.36 9.64 -11.04
N PHE A 91 -3.12 9.52 -9.94
CA PHE A 91 -3.05 10.47 -8.80
C PHE A 91 -2.52 9.87 -7.50
N SER A 92 -2.07 8.61 -7.50
CA SER A 92 -1.38 8.04 -6.34
C SER A 92 0.07 8.53 -6.29
N ASN A 93 0.53 8.95 -5.10
CA ASN A 93 1.95 9.30 -4.86
C ASN A 93 2.92 8.15 -5.17
N SER A 94 2.40 6.93 -5.33
CA SER A 94 3.11 5.70 -5.68
C SER A 94 3.60 5.66 -7.13
N ASN A 95 3.05 6.49 -8.03
CA ASN A 95 3.35 6.47 -9.47
C ASN A 95 4.27 7.59 -9.95
N ARG A 96 5.19 8.06 -9.10
CA ARG A 96 6.25 9.02 -9.51
C ARG A 96 7.16 8.52 -10.64
N SER A 97 7.07 7.26 -11.04
CA SER A 97 7.85 6.65 -12.15
C SER A 97 7.24 6.85 -13.56
N GLY A 98 6.41 7.87 -13.78
CA GLY A 98 6.25 8.52 -15.09
C GLY A 98 5.53 7.78 -16.23
N LYS A 99 4.95 6.58 -16.02
CA LYS A 99 4.31 5.79 -17.11
C LYS A 99 2.78 5.66 -17.03
N ALA A 100 2.14 6.27 -16.05
CA ALA A 100 0.68 6.20 -15.89
C ALA A 100 -0.01 7.32 -16.69
N ASP A 101 -0.86 6.96 -17.64
CA ASP A 101 -1.66 7.93 -18.40
C ASP A 101 -2.64 8.65 -17.46
N LYS A 102 -2.44 9.96 -17.28
CA LYS A 102 -3.30 10.83 -16.47
C LYS A 102 -4.71 10.98 -17.03
N SER A 103 -4.86 10.88 -18.35
CA SER A 103 -6.14 11.03 -19.02
C SER A 103 -7.08 9.85 -18.71
N LEU A 104 -6.55 8.63 -18.66
CA LEU A 104 -7.37 7.43 -18.46
C LEU A 104 -8.05 7.38 -17.09
N GLY A 105 -7.34 7.74 -16.02
CA GLY A 105 -7.92 7.77 -14.66
C GLY A 105 -9.06 8.79 -14.51
N LEU A 106 -8.91 9.96 -15.15
CA LEU A 106 -9.99 10.95 -15.23
C LEU A 106 -11.15 10.42 -16.03
N LYS A 107 -10.87 9.81 -17.19
CA LYS A 107 -11.90 9.26 -18.05
C LYS A 107 -12.79 8.25 -17.35
N LEU A 108 -12.19 7.32 -16.61
CA LEU A 108 -12.95 6.31 -15.84
C LEU A 108 -13.82 6.96 -14.74
N THR A 109 -13.34 8.06 -14.16
CA THR A 109 -14.11 8.84 -13.19
C THR A 109 -15.29 9.56 -13.86
N GLU A 110 -15.06 10.19 -15.01
CA GLU A 110 -16.11 10.85 -15.80
C GLU A 110 -17.16 9.85 -16.30
N VAL A 111 -16.75 8.64 -16.70
CA VAL A 111 -17.68 7.57 -17.07
C VAL A 111 -18.57 7.17 -15.89
N PHE A 112 -18.02 7.06 -14.68
CA PHE A 112 -18.84 6.81 -13.49
C PHE A 112 -19.87 7.93 -13.29
N LEU A 113 -19.43 9.19 -13.35
CA LEU A 113 -20.33 10.35 -13.20
C LEU A 113 -21.38 10.43 -14.31
N ARG A 114 -21.03 10.03 -15.54
CA ARG A 114 -21.96 9.89 -16.68
C ARG A 114 -23.05 8.88 -16.38
N ILE A 115 -22.70 7.71 -15.84
CA ILE A 115 -23.66 6.68 -15.43
C ILE A 115 -24.62 7.24 -14.38
N ILE A 116 -24.09 7.93 -13.36
CA ILE A 116 -24.91 8.59 -12.34
C ILE A 116 -25.85 9.61 -12.97
N ALA A 117 -25.37 10.46 -13.87
CA ALA A 117 -26.19 11.48 -14.52
C ALA A 117 -27.36 10.86 -15.31
N VAL A 118 -27.11 9.83 -16.11
CA VAL A 118 -28.18 9.11 -16.84
C VAL A 118 -29.17 8.47 -15.86
N LYS A 119 -28.68 7.71 -14.87
CA LYS A 119 -29.54 7.00 -13.92
C LYS A 119 -30.32 7.93 -13.00
N LYS A 120 -29.80 9.11 -12.66
CA LYS A 120 -30.46 10.14 -11.85
C LYS A 120 -31.56 10.87 -12.61
N PHE A 121 -31.34 11.15 -13.90
CA PHE A 121 -32.22 12.01 -14.69
C PHE A 121 -33.11 11.26 -15.69
N LYS A 122 -32.95 9.94 -15.88
CA LYS A 122 -33.87 9.17 -16.70
C LYS A 122 -35.29 9.22 -16.12
N LYS A 123 -36.30 9.16 -16.99
CA LYS A 123 -37.70 9.10 -16.58
C LYS A 123 -37.95 7.87 -15.70
N GLY A 124 -38.63 8.07 -14.57
CA GLY A 124 -38.94 6.99 -13.62
C GLY A 124 -37.73 6.51 -12.80
N SER A 125 -36.66 7.29 -12.73
CA SER A 125 -35.52 6.98 -11.86
C SER A 125 -35.98 6.74 -10.41
N ILE A 126 -35.46 5.67 -9.82
CA ILE A 126 -35.62 5.32 -8.40
C ILE A 126 -34.32 5.57 -7.61
N LEU A 127 -33.33 6.27 -8.20
CA LEU A 127 -32.04 6.47 -7.56
C LEU A 127 -32.18 7.39 -6.34
N GLU A 128 -31.81 6.87 -5.17
CA GLU A 128 -31.90 7.54 -3.88
C GLU A 128 -30.53 8.02 -3.38
N ALA A 129 -29.45 7.31 -3.72
CA ALA A 129 -28.10 7.72 -3.35
C ALA A 129 -27.04 7.21 -4.32
N TRP A 130 -25.91 7.92 -4.36
CA TRP A 130 -24.70 7.42 -5.01
C TRP A 130 -23.43 7.78 -4.24
N TYR A 131 -22.41 6.93 -4.35
CA TYR A 131 -21.10 7.16 -3.73
C TYR A 131 -19.94 6.70 -4.61
N MET A 132 -18.91 7.53 -4.68
CA MET A 132 -17.63 7.27 -5.33
C MET A 132 -16.52 7.24 -4.27
N GLU A 133 -15.81 6.12 -4.15
CA GLU A 133 -14.58 6.02 -3.36
C GLU A 133 -13.36 6.28 -4.24
N ASN A 134 -12.38 7.01 -3.70
CA ASN A 134 -11.10 7.23 -4.37
C ASN A 134 -9.95 7.58 -3.39
N VAL A 135 -8.71 7.62 -3.89
CA VAL A 135 -7.56 8.12 -3.14
C VAL A 135 -7.68 9.62 -2.87
N THR A 136 -7.11 10.11 -1.76
CA THR A 136 -7.32 11.50 -1.31
C THR A 136 -6.90 12.57 -2.31
N ASN A 137 -5.89 12.29 -3.14
CA ASN A 137 -5.38 13.25 -4.12
C ASN A 137 -6.30 13.39 -5.35
N SER A 138 -7.27 12.49 -5.56
CA SER A 138 -8.16 12.56 -6.72
C SER A 138 -9.01 13.83 -6.73
N LEU A 139 -9.36 14.37 -5.56
CA LEU A 139 -10.17 15.59 -5.44
C LEU A 139 -9.54 16.81 -6.11
N ASN A 140 -8.20 16.84 -6.23
CA ASN A 140 -7.48 17.94 -6.87
C ASN A 140 -7.67 17.99 -8.40
N TYR A 141 -8.24 16.94 -8.99
CA TYR A 141 -8.38 16.81 -10.44
C TYR A 141 -9.85 16.77 -10.90
N LEU A 142 -10.80 16.76 -9.97
CA LEU A 142 -12.22 16.81 -10.30
C LEU A 142 -12.67 18.26 -10.49
N ALA A 143 -13.52 18.50 -11.48
CA ALA A 143 -14.23 19.76 -11.58
C ALA A 143 -15.14 19.98 -10.36
N ARG A 144 -15.45 21.25 -10.04
CA ARG A 144 -16.36 21.61 -8.94
C ARG A 144 -17.78 21.07 -9.18
N SER A 145 -18.20 21.02 -10.43
CA SER A 145 -19.46 20.44 -10.90
C SER A 145 -19.33 19.99 -12.35
N TYR A 146 -20.27 19.16 -12.81
CA TYR A 146 -20.37 18.70 -14.19
C TYR A 146 -21.77 18.94 -14.72
N LYS A 147 -21.84 19.38 -15.97
CA LYS A 147 -23.04 19.49 -16.79
C LYS A 147 -23.22 18.23 -17.64
N PHE A 148 -24.38 18.06 -18.26
CA PHE A 148 -24.59 16.96 -19.21
C PHE A 148 -23.54 16.95 -20.32
N ARG A 149 -23.25 18.11 -20.92
CA ARG A 149 -22.25 18.20 -22.00
C ARG A 149 -20.85 17.77 -21.58
N ASP A 150 -20.46 18.02 -20.33
CA ASP A 150 -19.13 17.67 -19.80
C ASP A 150 -18.96 16.15 -19.68
N LEU A 151 -20.07 15.43 -19.58
CA LEU A 151 -20.13 13.96 -19.45
C LEU A 151 -20.52 13.28 -20.77
N ASN A 152 -20.35 13.95 -21.91
CA ASN A 152 -20.72 13.48 -23.25
C ASN A 152 -22.24 13.19 -23.42
N LEU A 153 -23.11 13.84 -22.65
CA LEU A 153 -24.56 13.61 -22.64
C LEU A 153 -25.34 14.73 -23.36
N PHE A 154 -24.73 15.41 -24.34
CA PHE A 154 -25.37 16.54 -25.04
C PHE A 154 -26.67 16.13 -25.75
N ASN A 155 -26.63 15.08 -26.59
CA ASN A 155 -27.81 14.61 -27.34
C ASN A 155 -28.83 13.98 -26.39
N TRP A 156 -28.38 13.07 -25.52
CA TRP A 156 -29.24 12.41 -24.53
C TRP A 156 -30.03 13.42 -23.68
N ALA A 157 -29.39 14.53 -23.26
CA ALA A 157 -30.06 15.58 -22.51
C ALA A 157 -31.20 16.21 -23.32
N LYS A 158 -30.98 16.55 -24.60
CA LYS A 158 -32.01 17.12 -25.48
C LYS A 158 -33.16 16.15 -25.69
N ASP A 159 -32.85 14.89 -25.96
CA ASP A 159 -33.85 13.84 -26.24
C ASP A 159 -34.74 13.57 -25.01
N ASN A 160 -34.21 13.82 -23.80
CA ASN A 160 -34.95 13.70 -22.53
C ASN A 160 -35.50 15.05 -22.02
N GLY A 161 -35.49 16.11 -22.82
CA GLY A 161 -36.09 17.41 -22.49
C GLY A 161 -35.30 18.27 -21.48
N TYR A 162 -33.99 18.04 -21.34
CA TYR A 162 -33.10 18.83 -20.50
C TYR A 162 -32.18 19.75 -21.31
N SER A 163 -31.79 20.88 -20.71
CA SER A 163 -30.70 21.71 -21.24
C SER A 163 -29.36 20.97 -21.10
N PRO A 164 -28.52 20.87 -22.16
CA PRO A 164 -27.18 20.31 -22.08
C PRO A 164 -26.24 21.04 -21.09
N ASP A 165 -26.54 22.28 -20.74
CA ASP A 165 -25.78 23.09 -19.78
C ASP A 165 -26.29 22.98 -18.33
N LYS A 166 -27.32 22.16 -18.08
CA LYS A 166 -27.81 21.86 -16.73
C LYS A 166 -26.70 21.16 -15.92
N VAL A 167 -26.43 21.67 -14.71
CA VAL A 167 -25.54 21.01 -13.75
C VAL A 167 -26.23 19.75 -13.22
N VAL A 168 -25.54 18.60 -13.33
CA VAL A 168 -26.09 17.27 -13.02
C VAL A 168 -25.36 16.59 -11.87
N ILE A 169 -24.07 16.91 -11.69
CA ILE A 169 -23.24 16.44 -10.60
C ILE A 169 -22.57 17.65 -9.94
N THR A 170 -22.66 17.74 -8.61
CA THR A 170 -21.97 18.76 -7.82
C THR A 170 -20.96 18.05 -6.91
N ILE A 171 -19.67 18.32 -7.11
CA ILE A 171 -18.57 17.73 -6.32
C ILE A 171 -18.23 18.61 -5.11
N GLU A 172 -18.24 19.93 -5.32
CA GLU A 172 -17.99 20.91 -4.28
C GLU A 172 -19.02 20.81 -3.16
N GLY A 173 -18.55 20.72 -1.90
CA GLY A 173 -19.41 20.49 -0.74
C GLY A 173 -19.91 19.04 -0.58
N ASN A 174 -19.75 18.19 -1.60
CA ASN A 174 -20.24 16.81 -1.63
C ASN A 174 -19.12 15.76 -1.52
N SER A 175 -17.99 16.14 -0.93
CA SER A 175 -16.83 15.27 -0.77
C SER A 175 -16.24 15.38 0.64
N ALA A 176 -15.76 14.25 1.19
CA ALA A 176 -15.00 14.25 2.44
C ALA A 176 -13.85 13.24 2.44
N ILE A 177 -12.81 13.54 3.23
CA ILE A 177 -11.74 12.58 3.51
C ILE A 177 -12.09 11.75 4.75
N ILE A 178 -12.25 10.45 4.56
CA ILE A 178 -12.55 9.48 5.60
C ILE A 178 -11.29 8.68 5.96
N ASN A 179 -11.03 8.51 7.26
CA ASN A 179 -10.05 7.54 7.77
C ASN A 179 -10.78 6.31 8.29
N SER A 180 -10.61 5.16 7.65
CA SER A 180 -11.34 3.92 8.00
C SER A 180 -11.21 3.49 9.47
N ALA A 181 -10.12 3.83 10.14
CA ALA A 181 -9.91 3.53 11.56
C ALA A 181 -10.94 4.19 12.48
N GLU A 182 -11.46 5.37 12.10
CA GLU A 182 -12.53 6.08 12.82
C GLU A 182 -13.92 5.46 12.61
N TYR A 183 -14.00 4.46 11.72
CA TYR A 183 -15.22 3.73 11.37
C TYR A 183 -15.14 2.25 11.76
N GLY A 184 -14.20 1.89 12.64
CA GLY A 184 -14.07 0.53 13.19
C GLY A 184 -13.26 -0.45 12.34
N SER A 185 -12.54 0.04 11.33
CA SER A 185 -11.53 -0.76 10.63
C SER A 185 -10.26 -0.86 11.48
N PRO A 186 -9.58 -2.01 11.51
CA PRO A 186 -8.24 -2.16 12.12
C PRO A 186 -7.11 -1.61 11.24
N GLN A 187 -7.45 -0.73 10.29
CA GLN A 187 -6.54 -0.09 9.36
C GLN A 187 -6.81 1.41 9.31
N ALA A 188 -5.75 2.20 9.35
CA ALA A 188 -5.78 3.64 9.12
C ALA A 188 -5.57 3.92 7.62
N ARG A 189 -6.65 3.89 6.84
CA ARG A 189 -6.68 4.15 5.40
C ARG A 189 -7.49 5.40 5.13
N LYS A 190 -6.84 6.44 4.59
CA LYS A 190 -7.51 7.69 4.17
C LYS A 190 -8.02 7.56 2.74
N ARG A 191 -9.28 7.95 2.50
CA ARG A 191 -9.94 7.94 1.20
C ARG A 191 -10.82 9.16 1.03
N ALA A 192 -10.89 9.66 -0.20
CA ALA A 192 -11.89 10.62 -0.61
C ALA A 192 -13.18 9.86 -0.92
N ILE A 193 -14.28 10.27 -0.31
CA ILE A 193 -15.62 9.82 -0.65
C ILE A 193 -16.36 11.02 -1.20
N THR A 194 -16.90 10.89 -2.40
CA THR A 194 -17.82 11.85 -3.02
C THR A 194 -19.16 11.18 -3.19
N GLY A 195 -20.27 11.89 -3.01
CA GLY A 195 -21.57 11.28 -3.23
C GLY A 195 -22.73 12.22 -2.95
N GLU A 196 -23.92 11.67 -3.00
CA GLU A 196 -25.15 12.44 -2.82
C GLU A 196 -26.23 11.50 -2.30
N ILE A 197 -27.01 11.99 -1.34
CA ILE A 197 -28.37 11.49 -1.10
C ILE A 197 -29.29 12.39 -1.91
N ILE A 198 -29.95 11.83 -2.92
CA ILE A 198 -30.62 12.58 -4.00
C ILE A 198 -31.71 13.51 -3.43
N GLY A 199 -32.58 13.00 -2.56
CA GLY A 199 -33.64 13.81 -1.91
C GLY A 199 -33.13 14.95 -1.03
N LEU A 200 -31.85 14.95 -0.66
CA LEU A 200 -31.21 16.01 0.13
C LEU A 200 -30.24 16.88 -0.70
N ASN A 201 -29.94 16.49 -1.94
CA ASN A 201 -28.94 17.08 -2.82
C ASN A 201 -27.58 17.33 -2.12
N LYS A 202 -27.18 16.44 -1.20
CA LYS A 202 -25.95 16.58 -0.44
C LYS A 202 -25.33 15.26 -0.03
N PHE A 203 -24.01 15.25 0.12
CA PHE A 203 -23.29 14.19 0.81
C PHE A 203 -23.47 14.30 2.31
N ILE A 204 -23.87 13.19 2.96
CA ILE A 204 -23.90 13.07 4.41
C ILE A 204 -22.67 12.31 4.88
N VAL A 205 -21.74 13.01 5.52
CA VAL A 205 -20.58 12.37 6.15
C VAL A 205 -21.07 11.47 7.27
N PRO A 206 -20.81 10.14 7.23
CA PRO A 206 -21.25 9.25 8.28
C PRO A 206 -20.58 9.60 9.61
N PRO A 207 -21.32 9.48 10.75
CA PRO A 207 -20.75 9.72 12.06
C PRO A 207 -19.64 8.70 12.36
N LYS A 208 -18.58 9.17 13.01
CA LYS A 208 -17.47 8.31 13.44
C LYS A 208 -17.95 7.37 14.54
N SER A 209 -17.56 6.10 14.46
CA SER A 209 -17.87 5.09 15.47
C SER A 209 -16.70 4.84 16.43
N HIS A 210 -15.49 5.25 16.05
CA HIS A 210 -14.26 5.03 16.81
C HIS A 210 -13.40 6.29 16.84
N SER A 211 -12.48 6.35 17.82
CA SER A 211 -11.48 7.41 17.95
C SER A 211 -10.06 6.89 17.72
N ILE A 212 -9.24 7.66 17.00
CA ILE A 212 -7.80 7.43 16.89
C ILE A 212 -6.98 8.20 17.94
N LYS A 213 -7.64 9.03 18.76
CA LYS A 213 -7.03 9.81 19.84
C LYS A 213 -7.69 9.45 21.19
N PRO A 214 -6.93 9.39 22.29
CA PRO A 214 -7.49 9.19 23.62
C PRO A 214 -8.46 10.33 24.02
N GLY A 215 -9.36 10.06 24.96
CA GLY A 215 -10.17 11.11 25.62
C GLY A 215 -11.45 11.55 24.89
N ARG A 216 -11.93 10.79 23.90
CA ARG A 216 -13.25 11.02 23.26
C ARG A 216 -14.30 10.04 23.78
N LYS A 217 -15.59 10.38 23.68
CA LYS A 217 -16.75 9.52 24.03
C LYS A 217 -16.89 8.24 23.17
N LEU A 218 -15.99 8.00 22.21
CA LEU A 218 -16.03 6.87 21.29
C LEU A 218 -14.96 5.82 21.65
N PRO A 219 -15.21 4.52 21.41
CA PRO A 219 -14.20 3.48 21.62
C PRO A 219 -12.95 3.73 20.76
N MET A 220 -11.79 3.31 21.26
CA MET A 220 -10.53 3.43 20.52
C MET A 220 -10.53 2.56 19.26
N ALA A 221 -9.89 3.04 18.20
CA ALA A 221 -9.74 2.32 16.94
C ALA A 221 -9.09 0.95 17.15
N LYS A 222 -9.56 -0.07 16.41
CA LYS A 222 -9.02 -1.42 16.47
C LYS A 222 -7.56 -1.42 16.04
N THR A 223 -6.73 -2.16 16.77
CA THR A 223 -5.30 -2.25 16.50
C THR A 223 -4.98 -3.43 15.57
N LEU A 224 -3.80 -3.38 14.94
CA LEU A 224 -3.27 -4.52 14.19
C LEU A 224 -3.14 -5.76 15.09
N GLY A 225 -2.64 -5.57 16.32
CA GLY A 225 -2.46 -6.64 17.30
C GLY A 225 -3.78 -7.32 17.69
N SER A 226 -4.88 -6.57 17.81
CA SER A 226 -6.19 -7.14 18.20
C SER A 226 -6.81 -8.04 17.13
N ILE A 227 -6.43 -7.86 15.86
CA ILE A 227 -6.79 -8.78 14.77
C ILE A 227 -5.85 -9.96 14.75
N LYS A 228 -4.53 -9.71 14.79
CA LYS A 228 -3.51 -10.75 14.71
C LYS A 228 -3.63 -11.78 15.84
N SER A 229 -3.89 -11.34 17.07
CA SER A 229 -3.99 -12.22 18.24
C SER A 229 -5.21 -13.16 18.22
N LYS A 230 -6.28 -12.77 17.50
CA LYS A 230 -7.51 -13.55 17.38
C LYS A 230 -7.48 -14.53 16.20
N LEU A 231 -6.60 -14.32 15.23
CA LEU A 231 -6.36 -15.28 14.16
C LEU A 231 -5.42 -16.40 14.66
N PRO A 232 -5.58 -17.64 14.16
CA PRO A 232 -4.58 -18.68 14.37
C PRO A 232 -3.22 -18.23 13.82
N LYS A 233 -2.12 -18.82 14.31
CA LYS A 233 -0.81 -18.60 13.68
C LYS A 233 -0.79 -19.29 12.30
N PRO A 234 -0.12 -18.74 11.27
CA PRO A 234 -0.04 -19.39 9.95
C PRO A 234 0.62 -20.77 9.95
N ASN A 235 1.45 -21.06 10.96
CA ASN A 235 2.20 -22.32 11.08
C ASN A 235 1.52 -23.39 11.94
N VAL A 236 0.23 -23.23 12.26
CA VAL A 236 -0.50 -24.27 13.00
C VAL A 236 -0.77 -25.50 12.14
N LYS A 237 -0.84 -26.66 12.79
CA LYS A 237 -1.28 -27.90 12.15
C LYS A 237 -2.78 -27.87 11.85
N LYS A 238 -3.21 -28.71 10.90
CA LYS A 238 -4.63 -28.95 10.62
C LYS A 238 -5.36 -29.37 11.90
N SER A 239 -6.56 -28.83 12.09
CA SER A 239 -7.42 -29.11 13.23
C SER A 239 -8.87 -28.80 12.86
N SER A 240 -9.82 -29.45 13.55
CA SER A 240 -11.26 -29.18 13.45
C SER A 240 -11.76 -28.15 14.47
N ARG A 241 -10.89 -27.65 15.36
CA ARG A 241 -11.27 -26.64 16.37
C ARG A 241 -11.93 -25.44 15.71
N ARG A 242 -12.87 -24.82 16.40
CA ARG A 242 -13.53 -23.62 15.88
C ARG A 242 -12.64 -22.39 16.07
N ILE A 243 -12.77 -21.45 15.15
CA ILE A 243 -12.22 -20.10 15.25
C ILE A 243 -13.37 -19.09 15.18
N ILE A 244 -13.13 -17.90 15.72
CA ILE A 244 -14.07 -16.79 15.73
C ILE A 244 -13.50 -15.68 14.86
N ASP A 245 -14.34 -15.02 14.08
CA ASP A 245 -13.93 -13.88 13.27
C ASP A 245 -13.37 -12.76 14.17
N PRO A 246 -12.18 -12.21 13.85
CA PRO A 246 -11.52 -11.25 14.73
C PRO A 246 -12.30 -9.94 14.89
N SER A 247 -13.12 -9.59 13.90
CA SER A 247 -13.94 -8.39 13.87
C SER A 247 -15.40 -8.62 14.24
N ASN A 248 -15.89 -9.87 14.14
CA ASN A 248 -17.31 -10.22 14.27
C ASN A 248 -17.50 -11.46 15.18
N PRO A 249 -17.63 -11.29 16.50
CA PRO A 249 -17.68 -12.40 17.46
C PRO A 249 -18.79 -13.43 17.25
N CYS A 250 -19.89 -13.05 16.57
CA CYS A 250 -21.00 -13.95 16.26
C CYS A 250 -20.67 -14.95 15.12
N LEU A 251 -19.60 -14.71 14.36
CA LEU A 251 -19.22 -15.55 13.23
C LEU A 251 -18.11 -16.51 13.64
N SER A 252 -18.37 -17.81 13.49
CA SER A 252 -17.41 -18.85 13.84
C SER A 252 -17.45 -20.00 12.83
N ILE A 253 -16.28 -20.52 12.48
CA ILE A 253 -16.10 -21.62 11.51
C ILE A 253 -15.09 -22.65 12.05
N PRO A 254 -15.12 -23.90 11.57
CA PRO A 254 -14.00 -24.84 11.76
C PRO A 254 -12.69 -24.28 11.18
N LEU A 255 -11.56 -24.50 11.85
CA LEU A 255 -10.24 -24.06 11.39
C LEU A 255 -9.92 -24.59 9.99
N SER A 256 -10.33 -25.82 9.68
CA SER A 256 -10.19 -26.44 8.36
C SER A 256 -10.90 -25.68 7.22
N HIS A 257 -11.86 -24.81 7.54
CA HIS A 257 -12.57 -23.99 6.55
C HIS A 257 -11.93 -22.62 6.33
N LEU A 258 -10.94 -22.23 7.14
CA LEU A 258 -10.23 -20.96 6.93
C LEU A 258 -9.28 -21.07 5.74
N THR A 259 -9.58 -20.37 4.66
CA THR A 259 -8.78 -20.34 3.43
C THR A 259 -7.71 -19.25 3.46
N ASP A 260 -6.65 -19.45 2.67
CA ASP A 260 -5.61 -18.47 2.37
C ASP A 260 -4.85 -17.94 3.59
N HIS A 261 -4.52 -18.83 4.53
CA HIS A 261 -3.91 -18.47 5.79
C HIS A 261 -2.77 -19.40 6.26
N PHE A 262 -2.85 -20.70 5.98
CA PHE A 262 -1.89 -21.69 6.49
C PHE A 262 -0.80 -22.00 5.48
N TYR A 263 0.03 -21.00 5.17
CA TYR A 263 1.19 -21.12 4.30
C TYR A 263 2.27 -20.13 4.73
N ASP A 264 3.52 -20.44 4.43
CA ASP A 264 4.67 -19.67 4.89
C ASP A 264 4.99 -18.49 3.95
N THR A 265 4.64 -17.28 4.40
CA THR A 265 4.91 -16.01 3.72
C THR A 265 6.29 -15.41 4.04
N GLY A 266 7.22 -16.23 4.56
CA GLY A 266 8.56 -15.80 4.93
C GLY A 266 9.34 -15.16 3.77
N LEU A 267 10.08 -14.10 4.10
CA LEU A 267 10.88 -13.31 3.18
C LEU A 267 12.33 -13.78 3.16
N TYR A 268 12.97 -13.70 1.99
CA TYR A 268 14.42 -13.82 1.92
C TYR A 268 15.09 -12.70 2.72
N GLU A 269 16.29 -12.98 3.23
CA GLU A 269 17.05 -12.03 4.05
C GLU A 269 17.27 -10.69 3.32
N SER A 270 17.64 -10.78 2.04
CA SER A 270 17.81 -9.62 1.18
C SER A 270 16.55 -8.75 1.09
N GLN A 271 15.36 -9.37 1.07
CA GLN A 271 14.10 -8.65 0.95
C GLN A 271 13.75 -7.88 2.22
N TRP A 272 13.78 -8.55 3.37
CA TRP A 272 13.40 -7.88 4.62
C TRP A 272 14.47 -6.87 5.06
N ARG A 273 15.77 -7.09 4.76
CA ARG A 273 16.82 -6.09 4.99
C ARG A 273 16.60 -4.85 4.13
N ASN A 274 16.13 -5.01 2.90
CA ASN A 274 15.75 -3.87 2.07
C ASN A 274 14.55 -3.12 2.66
N SER A 275 13.50 -3.82 3.09
CA SER A 275 12.35 -3.17 3.73
C SER A 275 12.74 -2.46 5.03
N TYR A 276 13.60 -3.08 5.85
CA TYR A 276 14.16 -2.46 7.04
C TYR A 276 14.87 -1.15 6.70
N PHE A 277 15.76 -1.15 5.71
CA PHE A 277 16.43 0.07 5.24
C PHE A 277 15.43 1.13 4.77
N MET A 278 14.47 0.76 3.92
CA MET A 278 13.46 1.67 3.40
C MET A 278 12.53 2.24 4.49
N LYS A 279 12.37 1.55 5.62
CA LYS A 279 11.57 2.02 6.77
C LYS A 279 12.38 2.81 7.78
N LYS A 280 13.62 2.42 8.06
CA LYS A 280 14.43 2.99 9.16
C LYS A 280 15.46 4.00 8.70
N ASN A 281 15.93 3.88 7.46
CA ASN A 281 17.04 4.64 6.92
C ASN A 281 16.79 5.02 5.44
N HIS A 282 15.56 5.40 5.11
CA HIS A 282 15.23 5.81 3.74
C HIS A 282 16.03 7.05 3.31
N PRO A 283 16.50 7.17 2.05
CA PRO A 283 17.28 8.32 1.59
C PRO A 283 16.63 9.69 1.91
N TYR A 284 15.34 9.85 1.59
CA TYR A 284 14.64 11.13 1.74
C TYR A 284 13.32 11.07 2.52
N MET A 285 12.95 9.91 3.09
CA MET A 285 11.69 9.77 3.84
C MET A 285 11.96 9.54 5.33
N GLY A 286 10.94 9.84 6.15
CA GLY A 286 10.98 9.64 7.60
C GLY A 286 10.92 8.17 8.02
N ARG A 287 11.24 7.92 9.30
CA ARG A 287 11.25 6.58 9.90
C ARG A 287 9.85 5.99 10.02
N MET A 288 9.78 4.66 9.93
CA MET A 288 8.58 3.85 10.10
C MET A 288 8.86 2.64 11.02
N SER A 289 7.80 2.01 11.51
CA SER A 289 7.91 0.78 12.29
C SER A 289 8.44 -0.37 11.43
N PHE A 290 9.32 -1.17 12.03
CA PHE A 290 9.76 -2.47 11.53
C PHE A 290 10.17 -3.31 12.75
N PRO A 291 9.56 -4.49 12.97
CA PRO A 291 8.27 -4.93 12.43
C PRO A 291 7.15 -3.91 12.67
N GLU A 292 5.96 -4.16 12.12
CA GLU A 292 4.82 -3.27 12.33
C GLU A 292 4.45 -3.13 13.81
N ASN A 293 3.99 -1.93 14.16
CA ASN A 293 3.52 -1.62 15.50
C ASN A 293 2.12 -2.23 15.71
N GLN A 294 2.01 -3.18 16.64
CA GLN A 294 0.76 -3.89 16.92
C GLN A 294 -0.23 -3.10 17.79
N GLU A 295 0.21 -2.03 18.46
CA GLU A 295 -0.62 -1.17 19.31
C GLU A 295 -1.38 -0.07 18.55
N LYS A 296 -1.19 -0.01 17.22
CA LYS A 296 -1.86 0.95 16.35
C LYS A 296 -2.66 0.21 15.28
N PRO A 297 -3.69 0.85 14.69
CA PRO A 297 -4.26 0.35 13.45
C PRO A 297 -3.15 0.13 12.41
N SER A 298 -3.31 -0.88 11.57
CA SER A 298 -2.38 -1.11 10.46
C SER A 298 -2.33 0.10 9.54
N ARG A 299 -1.18 0.31 8.90
CA ARG A 299 -1.06 1.28 7.80
C ARG A 299 -1.84 0.79 6.58
N THR A 300 -2.05 1.66 5.61
CA THR A 300 -2.70 1.31 4.33
C THR A 300 -2.08 0.05 3.72
N LEU A 301 -2.88 -1.00 3.56
CA LEU A 301 -2.49 -2.19 2.81
C LEU A 301 -2.38 -1.86 1.32
N THR A 302 -1.30 -2.34 0.69
CA THR A 302 -1.05 -2.17 -0.74
C THR A 302 -1.45 -3.43 -1.51
N ALA A 303 -1.88 -3.25 -2.76
CA ALA A 303 -2.33 -4.34 -3.63
C ALA A 303 -1.23 -5.36 -3.96
N THR A 304 0.03 -4.92 -3.97
CA THR A 304 1.14 -5.76 -4.42
C THR A 304 1.79 -6.56 -3.29
N ASN A 305 1.56 -6.19 -2.01
CA ASN A 305 2.14 -6.82 -0.82
C ASN A 305 3.65 -7.13 -0.91
N ILE A 306 4.42 -6.26 -1.59
CA ILE A 306 5.83 -6.51 -1.91
C ILE A 306 6.69 -6.36 -0.65
N GLY A 307 7.29 -7.46 -0.18
CA GLY A 307 8.11 -7.49 1.05
C GLY A 307 9.41 -6.67 1.02
N THR A 308 9.79 -6.06 -0.11
CA THR A 308 10.95 -5.16 -0.22
C THR A 308 10.59 -3.68 -0.05
N SER A 309 9.31 -3.31 -0.14
CA SER A 309 8.90 -1.90 -0.14
C SER A 309 8.88 -1.27 1.24
N ARG A 310 8.83 0.07 1.28
CA ARG A 310 8.66 0.84 2.52
C ARG A 310 7.27 0.63 3.11
N GLU A 311 6.28 0.52 2.23
CA GLU A 311 4.86 0.43 2.54
C GLU A 311 4.48 -0.95 3.08
N ALA A 312 5.24 -1.99 2.75
CA ALA A 312 5.02 -3.38 3.15
C ALA A 312 4.68 -3.52 4.63
N ILE A 313 3.66 -4.30 4.96
CA ILE A 313 3.40 -4.74 6.33
C ILE A 313 4.34 -5.91 6.60
N ILE A 314 5.18 -5.79 7.62
CA ILE A 314 6.17 -6.81 7.97
C ILE A 314 5.94 -7.28 9.41
N TYR A 315 5.85 -8.59 9.60
CA TYR A 315 5.79 -9.23 10.91
C TYR A 315 7.07 -10.01 11.19
N LYS A 316 7.39 -10.16 12.47
CA LYS A 316 8.29 -11.24 12.90
C LYS A 316 7.58 -12.57 12.64
N SER A 317 8.31 -13.50 12.02
CA SER A 317 7.80 -14.84 11.68
C SER A 317 7.61 -15.70 12.93
N GLU A 318 6.59 -16.56 12.92
CA GLU A 318 6.29 -17.51 13.99
C GLU A 318 7.22 -18.74 13.98
N TYR A 319 8.10 -18.88 12.98
CA TYR A 319 9.03 -20.00 12.81
C TYR A 319 10.39 -19.83 13.52
N ASN A 320 10.63 -18.74 14.27
CA ASN A 320 11.87 -18.47 15.03
C ASN A 320 13.19 -18.61 14.22
N ARG A 321 13.16 -18.40 12.90
CA ARG A 321 14.33 -18.45 12.01
C ARG A 321 15.22 -17.21 12.18
N LYS A 322 16.50 -17.33 11.81
CA LYS A 322 17.44 -16.22 11.62
C LYS A 322 17.79 -16.09 10.14
N GLY A 323 17.82 -14.87 9.60
CA GLY A 323 18.08 -14.63 8.18
C GLY A 323 16.84 -14.92 7.32
N ASN A 324 16.91 -15.91 6.43
CA ASN A 324 15.79 -16.27 5.57
C ASN A 324 14.57 -16.72 6.39
N GLY A 325 13.40 -16.15 6.10
CA GLY A 325 12.15 -16.46 6.78
C GLY A 325 12.04 -15.91 8.21
N GLU A 326 13.00 -15.10 8.67
CA GLU A 326 12.96 -14.43 9.98
C GLU A 326 11.78 -13.43 10.10
N TYR A 327 11.47 -12.77 8.99
CA TYR A 327 10.34 -11.87 8.83
C TYR A 327 9.44 -12.34 7.69
N ARG A 328 8.17 -11.97 7.74
CA ARG A 328 7.17 -12.33 6.74
C ARG A 328 6.22 -11.17 6.44
N VAL A 329 5.58 -11.21 5.28
CA VAL A 329 4.41 -10.39 4.97
C VAL A 329 3.14 -11.03 5.58
N PRO A 330 2.04 -10.28 5.76
CA PRO A 330 0.76 -10.89 6.11
C PRO A 330 0.31 -11.89 5.03
N THR A 331 -0.35 -12.95 5.48
CA THR A 331 -1.12 -13.85 4.60
C THR A 331 -2.31 -13.10 3.98
N VAL A 332 -2.84 -13.59 2.87
CA VAL A 332 -4.04 -13.02 2.24
C VAL A 332 -5.20 -12.91 3.24
N ARG A 333 -5.42 -13.93 4.08
CA ARG A 333 -6.48 -13.89 5.11
C ARG A 333 -6.23 -12.83 6.19
N GLU A 334 -4.99 -12.64 6.65
CA GLU A 334 -4.66 -11.54 7.57
C GLU A 334 -4.95 -10.18 6.92
N MET A 335 -4.58 -10.00 5.64
CA MET A 335 -4.92 -8.78 4.90
C MET A 335 -6.45 -8.59 4.80
N ALA A 336 -7.20 -9.64 4.48
CA ALA A 336 -8.64 -9.60 4.33
C ALA A 336 -9.34 -9.18 5.63
N CYS A 337 -8.94 -9.77 6.76
CA CYS A 337 -9.44 -9.40 8.08
C CYS A 337 -9.11 -7.94 8.44
N LEU A 338 -7.97 -7.42 8.00
CA LEU A 338 -7.60 -6.02 8.20
C LEU A 338 -8.44 -5.04 7.36
N MET A 339 -8.93 -5.48 6.19
CA MET A 339 -9.90 -4.74 5.37
C MET A 339 -11.34 -4.89 5.88
N GLY A 340 -11.58 -5.80 6.83
CA GLY A 340 -12.88 -6.07 7.44
C GLY A 340 -13.68 -7.16 6.74
N PHE A 341 -13.08 -7.93 5.83
CA PHE A 341 -13.73 -9.07 5.21
C PHE A 341 -14.00 -10.15 6.26
N PRO A 342 -15.21 -10.74 6.29
CA PRO A 342 -15.49 -11.91 7.11
C PRO A 342 -14.56 -13.06 6.78
N ILE A 343 -14.22 -13.89 7.78
CA ILE A 343 -13.44 -15.12 7.55
C ILE A 343 -14.12 -16.14 6.62
N THR A 344 -15.41 -15.97 6.34
CA THR A 344 -16.18 -16.77 5.39
C THR A 344 -16.08 -16.27 3.94
N TYR A 345 -15.58 -15.05 3.71
CA TYR A 345 -15.44 -14.45 2.37
C TYR A 345 -14.31 -15.14 1.59
N GLN A 346 -14.56 -15.46 0.32
CA GLN A 346 -13.60 -16.19 -0.53
C GLN A 346 -13.03 -15.30 -1.64
N PHE A 347 -11.77 -15.55 -2.03
CA PHE A 347 -11.10 -14.84 -3.12
C PHE A 347 -10.78 -15.83 -4.24
N ILE A 348 -11.36 -15.62 -5.42
CA ILE A 348 -11.26 -16.53 -6.56
C ILE A 348 -10.13 -16.08 -7.47
N ALA A 349 -8.92 -16.55 -7.16
CA ALA A 349 -7.72 -16.37 -7.98
C ALA A 349 -6.68 -17.44 -7.64
N ASN A 350 -5.85 -17.82 -8.61
CA ASN A 350 -4.88 -18.91 -8.44
C ASN A 350 -3.55 -18.50 -7.81
N SER A 351 -3.26 -17.19 -7.68
CA SER A 351 -1.98 -16.71 -7.14
C SER A 351 -2.17 -15.83 -5.90
N GLU A 352 -1.19 -15.88 -5.00
CA GLU A 352 -1.12 -14.99 -3.84
C GLU A 352 -1.15 -13.51 -4.27
N THR A 353 -0.38 -13.14 -5.30
CA THR A 353 -0.34 -11.76 -5.79
C THR A 353 -1.69 -11.25 -6.26
N SER A 354 -2.45 -12.07 -7.00
CA SER A 354 -3.81 -11.71 -7.43
C SER A 354 -4.75 -11.56 -6.24
N LYS A 355 -4.70 -12.46 -5.26
CA LYS A 355 -5.52 -12.34 -4.05
C LYS A 355 -5.17 -11.13 -3.19
N CYS A 356 -3.87 -10.84 -3.01
CA CYS A 356 -3.42 -9.61 -2.36
C CYS A 356 -3.92 -8.36 -3.10
N ARG A 357 -3.95 -8.37 -4.44
CA ARG A 357 -4.49 -7.27 -5.25
C ARG A 357 -5.99 -7.08 -5.04
N LEU A 358 -6.76 -8.17 -5.05
CA LEU A 358 -8.20 -8.16 -4.73
C LEU A 358 -8.46 -7.49 -3.37
N VAL A 359 -7.75 -7.93 -2.33
CA VAL A 359 -7.92 -7.40 -0.97
C VAL A 359 -7.43 -5.96 -0.85
N GLY A 360 -6.23 -5.64 -1.35
CA GLY A 360 -5.61 -4.33 -1.18
C GLY A 360 -6.29 -3.20 -1.96
N ASN A 361 -6.98 -3.53 -3.05
CA ASN A 361 -7.79 -2.57 -3.83
C ASN A 361 -9.18 -2.32 -3.23
N ALA A 362 -9.70 -3.24 -2.42
CA ALA A 362 -11.04 -3.11 -1.86
C ALA A 362 -11.24 -1.84 -1.01
N VAL A 363 -12.49 -1.44 -0.87
CA VAL A 363 -12.94 -0.46 0.13
C VAL A 363 -13.01 -1.16 1.49
N CYS A 364 -12.59 -0.48 2.56
CA CYS A 364 -12.77 -1.02 3.92
C CYS A 364 -14.27 -1.18 4.22
N ILE A 365 -14.71 -2.41 4.49
CA ILE A 365 -16.13 -2.76 4.64
C ILE A 365 -16.84 -1.91 5.70
N SER A 366 -16.13 -1.54 6.76
CA SER A 366 -16.71 -0.73 7.84
C SER A 366 -17.05 0.71 7.41
N VAL A 367 -16.34 1.27 6.42
CA VAL A 367 -16.67 2.57 5.82
C VAL A 367 -17.91 2.42 4.94
N SER A 368 -17.96 1.35 4.13
CA SER A 368 -19.13 1.04 3.31
C SER A 368 -20.40 0.87 4.16
N ARG A 369 -20.36 0.09 5.25
CA ARG A 369 -21.47 -0.02 6.21
C ARG A 369 -21.91 1.35 6.76
N ALA A 370 -20.95 2.22 7.07
CA ALA A 370 -21.25 3.54 7.60
C ALA A 370 -22.02 4.41 6.59
N LEU A 371 -21.65 4.33 5.30
CA LEU A 371 -22.39 4.99 4.21
C LEU A 371 -23.79 4.39 4.04
N ALA A 372 -23.91 3.06 3.99
CA ALA A 372 -25.19 2.36 3.89
C ALA A 372 -26.17 2.77 5.01
N ARG A 373 -25.68 2.97 6.25
CA ARG A 373 -26.49 3.48 7.36
C ARG A 373 -26.99 4.92 7.18
N THR A 374 -26.24 5.77 6.48
CA THR A 374 -26.72 7.13 6.14
C THR A 374 -27.87 7.08 5.14
N VAL A 375 -27.80 6.18 4.16
CA VAL A 375 -28.90 5.92 3.21
C VAL A 375 -30.14 5.42 3.95
N LYS A 376 -30.00 4.39 4.80
CA LYS A 376 -31.12 3.87 5.61
C LYS A 376 -31.80 4.94 6.43
N LYS A 377 -31.02 5.80 7.09
CA LYS A 377 -31.56 6.91 7.87
C LYS A 377 -32.36 7.88 7.00
N SER A 378 -31.90 8.16 5.78
CA SER A 378 -32.62 9.03 4.85
C SER A 378 -33.91 8.40 4.34
N LEU A 379 -33.88 7.11 4.05
CA LEU A 379 -35.04 6.35 3.58
C LEU A 379 -35.99 5.92 4.71
N GLN A 380 -35.72 6.32 5.96
CA GLN A 380 -36.48 5.91 7.15
C GLN A 380 -36.59 4.37 7.30
N ILE A 381 -35.55 3.66 6.86
CA ILE A 381 -35.44 2.21 6.97
C ILE A 381 -34.74 1.86 8.29
N ASP A 382 -35.27 0.86 8.99
CA ASP A 382 -34.69 0.39 10.25
C ASP A 382 -33.23 -0.04 10.12
N GLN A 383 -32.44 0.40 11.10
CA GLN A 383 -31.03 0.03 11.19
C GLN A 383 -30.90 -1.40 11.69
N ILE A 384 -30.00 -2.14 11.05
CA ILE A 384 -29.66 -3.48 11.48
C ILE A 384 -28.65 -3.37 12.63
N LYS A 385 -28.98 -3.92 13.80
CA LYS A 385 -28.10 -3.91 14.98
C LYS A 385 -26.87 -4.80 14.80
N ILE A 386 -27.05 -5.97 14.16
CA ILE A 386 -26.00 -6.96 13.93
C ILE A 386 -25.87 -7.16 12.42
N PRO A 387 -24.71 -6.84 11.81
CA PRO A 387 -24.57 -6.93 10.36
C PRO A 387 -24.88 -8.34 9.83
N ALA A 388 -25.47 -8.42 8.63
CA ALA A 388 -25.84 -9.68 8.00
C ALA A 388 -24.61 -10.40 7.43
N PHE A 389 -24.25 -11.56 7.98
CA PHE A 389 -23.11 -12.37 7.52
C PHE A 389 -23.56 -13.64 6.82
N ILE A 390 -22.76 -14.11 5.88
CA ILE A 390 -22.85 -15.47 5.36
C ILE A 390 -22.08 -16.36 6.34
N ASP A 391 -22.79 -17.20 7.08
CA ASP A 391 -22.24 -18.08 8.13
C ASP A 391 -21.78 -19.44 7.59
N LYS A 392 -22.37 -19.90 6.48
CA LYS A 392 -21.96 -21.12 5.77
C LYS A 392 -20.84 -20.84 4.78
N VAL A 393 -19.68 -21.43 5.04
CA VAL A 393 -18.53 -21.37 4.11
C VAL A 393 -18.82 -22.23 2.89
N ASN A 394 -18.75 -21.63 1.71
CA ASN A 394 -18.68 -22.37 0.45
C ASN A 394 -17.21 -22.52 0.05
N LEU A 395 -16.72 -23.76 -0.05
CA LEU A 395 -15.36 -24.08 -0.47
C LEU A 395 -15.31 -24.73 -1.86
N LYS A 396 -16.46 -24.96 -2.49
CA LYS A 396 -16.53 -25.62 -3.80
C LYS A 396 -15.84 -24.73 -4.83
N LEU A 397 -14.84 -25.29 -5.51
CA LEU A 397 -14.05 -24.60 -6.56
C LEU A 397 -13.30 -23.35 -6.08
N VAL A 398 -13.02 -23.22 -4.78
CA VAL A 398 -12.18 -22.13 -4.25
C VAL A 398 -10.71 -22.55 -4.37
N PRO A 399 -9.88 -21.84 -5.17
CA PRO A 399 -8.44 -22.07 -5.15
C PRO A 399 -7.91 -21.68 -3.77
N ASN A 400 -7.35 -22.61 -2.99
CA ASN A 400 -6.92 -22.34 -1.61
C ASN A 400 -5.38 -22.36 -1.52
N LEU A 401 -4.79 -21.31 -0.95
CA LEU A 401 -3.33 -21.20 -0.78
C LEU A 401 -2.77 -21.98 0.41
N ASN A 402 -3.61 -22.61 1.24
CA ASN A 402 -3.13 -23.36 2.40
C ASN A 402 -2.30 -24.59 1.98
N THR A 403 -1.00 -24.57 2.29
CA THR A 403 -0.11 -25.71 2.07
C THR A 403 0.20 -26.47 3.37
N TYR A 404 0.07 -25.82 4.53
CA TYR A 404 0.52 -26.33 5.84
C TYR A 404 2.01 -26.76 5.84
N SER A 405 2.81 -26.22 4.93
CA SER A 405 4.21 -26.54 4.75
C SER A 405 5.09 -25.30 4.94
N GLU A 406 6.30 -25.52 5.42
CA GLU A 406 7.32 -24.47 5.46
C GLU A 406 7.81 -24.14 4.06
N LYS A 407 8.16 -22.87 3.84
CA LYS A 407 8.74 -22.42 2.58
C LYS A 407 10.22 -22.81 2.54
N ILE A 408 10.64 -23.38 1.41
CA ILE A 408 12.04 -23.63 1.11
C ILE A 408 12.64 -22.33 0.53
N PHE A 409 13.82 -21.94 1.03
CA PHE A 409 14.53 -20.71 0.62
C PHE A 409 15.73 -21.02 -0.28
N ASP A 410 15.47 -21.72 -1.38
CA ASP A 410 16.46 -22.21 -2.35
C ASP A 410 16.60 -21.32 -3.61
N LYS A 411 15.62 -20.44 -3.85
CA LYS A 411 15.55 -19.55 -5.04
C LYS A 411 15.56 -18.08 -4.63
N PRO A 412 16.72 -17.54 -4.19
CA PRO A 412 16.82 -16.15 -3.77
C PRO A 412 16.44 -15.21 -4.91
N PRO A 413 15.85 -14.03 -4.61
CA PRO A 413 15.47 -13.08 -5.62
C PRO A 413 16.71 -12.51 -6.31
N VAL A 414 16.67 -12.46 -7.65
CA VAL A 414 17.72 -11.87 -8.49
C VAL A 414 17.19 -10.58 -9.11
N LYS A 415 18.05 -9.57 -9.24
CA LYS A 415 17.73 -8.30 -9.90
C LYS A 415 18.10 -8.35 -11.38
N LYS A 416 17.54 -7.43 -12.17
CA LYS A 416 17.91 -7.31 -13.58
C LYS A 416 19.35 -6.80 -13.72
N PRO A 417 20.09 -7.22 -14.75
CA PRO A 417 21.39 -6.63 -15.08
C PRO A 417 21.30 -5.09 -15.18
N GLY A 418 22.30 -4.39 -14.64
CA GLY A 418 22.35 -2.93 -14.60
C GLY A 418 21.37 -2.29 -13.59
N SER A 419 20.85 -3.05 -12.63
CA SER A 419 19.93 -2.49 -11.63
C SER A 419 20.59 -1.36 -10.84
N ARG A 420 19.89 -0.22 -10.73
CA ARG A 420 20.37 0.94 -9.95
C ARG A 420 20.56 0.59 -8.48
N PHE A 421 21.68 0.99 -7.92
CA PHE A 421 22.05 0.91 -6.52
C PHE A 421 22.13 2.31 -5.92
N ARG A 422 21.55 2.48 -4.72
CA ARG A 422 21.72 3.67 -3.89
C ARG A 422 21.54 3.30 -2.43
N ARG A 423 22.56 3.50 -1.60
CA ARG A 423 22.47 3.20 -0.16
C ARG A 423 23.48 4.03 0.65
N HIS A 424 23.15 4.27 1.92
CA HIS A 424 23.97 5.01 2.87
C HIS A 424 23.99 4.31 4.23
N PRO A 425 25.06 4.46 5.04
CA PRO A 425 25.15 3.83 6.36
C PRO A 425 24.08 4.34 7.34
N PHE A 426 23.92 5.66 7.45
CA PHE A 426 22.97 6.34 8.34
C PHE A 426 22.79 7.80 7.92
N LYS A 427 21.75 8.45 8.47
CA LYS A 427 21.53 9.91 8.33
C LYS A 427 21.80 10.59 9.67
N TYR A 428 22.61 11.63 9.64
CA TYR A 428 22.94 12.39 10.85
C TYR A 428 23.35 13.82 10.52
N GLY A 429 22.92 14.78 11.33
CA GLY A 429 23.24 16.20 11.16
C GLY A 429 22.81 16.79 9.81
N ASN A 430 21.67 16.36 9.24
CA ASN A 430 21.20 16.74 7.90
C ASN A 430 22.27 16.54 6.80
N ILE A 431 23.08 15.51 6.95
CA ILE A 431 24.03 15.02 5.97
C ILE A 431 23.69 13.56 5.72
N THR A 432 23.81 13.12 4.48
CA THR A 432 23.77 11.72 4.09
C THR A 432 24.93 11.45 3.14
N VAL A 433 25.79 10.49 3.48
CA VAL A 433 26.86 10.02 2.59
C VAL A 433 26.38 8.75 1.90
N THR A 434 26.33 8.76 0.57
CA THR A 434 25.69 7.73 -0.25
C THR A 434 26.67 7.12 -1.23
N LEU A 435 26.61 5.79 -1.37
CA LEU A 435 27.16 5.05 -2.50
C LEU A 435 26.05 4.81 -3.53
N SER A 436 26.34 5.04 -4.80
CA SER A 436 25.45 4.71 -5.93
C SER A 436 26.22 4.17 -7.13
N ASN A 437 25.53 3.50 -8.06
CA ASN A 437 26.09 3.13 -9.38
C ASN A 437 25.50 3.99 -10.52
N TYR A 438 24.98 5.16 -10.16
CA TYR A 438 24.41 6.15 -11.06
C TYR A 438 24.60 7.54 -10.43
N ASP A 439 24.54 8.60 -11.23
CA ASP A 439 24.69 9.95 -10.72
C ASP A 439 23.37 10.39 -10.07
N ILE A 440 23.40 10.50 -8.75
CA ILE A 440 22.21 10.89 -7.98
C ILE A 440 21.88 12.38 -8.10
N THR A 441 22.84 13.21 -8.54
CA THR A 441 22.71 14.67 -8.60
C THR A 441 21.98 15.09 -9.86
N ASN A 442 22.27 14.39 -10.97
CA ASN A 442 21.67 14.62 -12.29
C ASN A 442 20.67 13.52 -12.71
N ASP A 443 20.48 12.48 -11.88
CA ASP A 443 19.67 11.28 -12.17
C ASP A 443 20.04 10.54 -13.47
N SER A 444 21.31 10.61 -13.87
CA SER A 444 21.86 10.00 -15.08
C SER A 444 22.58 8.68 -14.80
N LEU A 445 22.68 7.83 -15.83
CA LEU A 445 23.49 6.61 -15.78
C LEU A 445 24.99 6.97 -15.82
N THR A 446 25.82 6.14 -15.21
CA THR A 446 27.29 6.24 -15.26
C THR A 446 27.90 4.84 -15.23
N ASP A 447 29.12 4.72 -15.74
CA ASP A 447 29.89 3.47 -15.72
C ASP A 447 30.68 3.28 -14.41
N LYS A 448 30.62 4.26 -13.50
CA LYS A 448 31.36 4.27 -12.23
C LYS A 448 30.45 4.19 -11.01
N TRP A 449 30.96 3.59 -9.94
CA TRP A 449 30.38 3.72 -8.61
C TRP A 449 30.73 5.09 -8.03
N MET A 450 29.75 5.81 -7.53
CA MET A 450 29.89 7.20 -7.13
C MET A 450 29.73 7.36 -5.62
N THR A 451 30.55 8.25 -5.06
CA THR A 451 30.35 8.78 -3.72
C THR A 451 29.68 10.12 -3.80
N SER A 452 28.60 10.28 -3.04
CA SER A 452 27.81 11.50 -3.07
C SER A 452 27.31 11.89 -1.68
N VAL A 453 27.23 13.18 -1.43
CA VAL A 453 26.73 13.74 -0.17
C VAL A 453 25.48 14.55 -0.45
N GLN A 454 24.40 14.29 0.29
CA GLN A 454 23.20 15.12 0.29
C GLN A 454 23.08 15.91 1.58
N TYR A 455 22.71 17.19 1.46
CA TYR A 455 22.62 18.14 2.57
C TYR A 455 21.18 18.38 3.01
N GLY A 456 20.51 17.34 3.49
CA GLY A 456 19.16 17.43 4.03
C GLY A 456 18.50 16.08 4.24
N ASN A 457 17.23 16.10 4.66
CA ASN A 457 16.46 14.91 5.01
C ASN A 457 15.21 14.73 4.13
N GLY A 458 15.20 15.31 2.93
CA GLY A 458 14.08 15.25 1.99
C GLY A 458 14.54 15.10 0.55
N GLU A 459 13.57 15.11 -0.36
CA GLU A 459 13.82 15.09 -1.80
C GLU A 459 14.24 16.48 -2.29
N GLY A 460 15.13 16.56 -3.29
CA GLY A 460 15.55 17.84 -3.88
C GLY A 460 16.56 18.65 -3.06
N TYR A 461 17.08 18.12 -1.95
CA TYR A 461 18.16 18.80 -1.23
C TYR A 461 19.46 18.79 -2.03
N PRO A 462 20.30 19.84 -1.89
CA PRO A 462 21.57 19.93 -2.60
C PRO A 462 22.42 18.68 -2.39
N SER A 463 23.03 18.20 -3.47
CA SER A 463 23.90 17.06 -3.46
C SER A 463 25.20 17.35 -4.19
N LYS A 464 26.30 16.74 -3.75
CA LYS A 464 27.63 16.88 -4.32
C LYS A 464 28.27 15.51 -4.51
N ASN A 465 28.87 15.27 -5.66
CA ASN A 465 29.69 14.09 -5.94
C ASN A 465 31.14 14.32 -5.49
N TYR A 466 31.83 13.25 -5.13
CA TYR A 466 33.23 13.23 -4.74
C TYR A 466 33.99 12.27 -5.65
N GLU A 467 35.14 12.73 -6.14
CA GLU A 467 36.03 11.94 -6.99
C GLU A 467 36.61 10.74 -6.25
N ASP A 468 37.04 9.73 -7.01
CA ASP A 468 37.80 8.61 -6.48
C ASP A 468 39.12 9.10 -5.85
N GLY A 469 39.58 8.41 -4.81
CA GLY A 469 40.80 8.76 -4.06
C GLY A 469 40.62 9.88 -3.02
N PHE A 470 39.44 10.53 -2.95
CA PHE A 470 39.19 11.62 -2.00
C PHE A 470 39.30 11.19 -0.52
N TYR A 471 39.24 9.90 -0.21
CA TYR A 471 39.51 9.37 1.13
C TYR A 471 40.91 9.74 1.64
N ASN A 472 41.91 9.92 0.75
CA ASN A 472 43.27 10.38 1.13
C ASN A 472 43.25 11.82 1.69
N VAL A 473 42.35 12.67 1.22
CA VAL A 473 42.17 14.04 1.74
C VAL A 473 41.48 14.01 3.10
N ILE A 474 40.63 13.02 3.35
CA ILE A 474 39.85 12.89 4.59
C ILE A 474 40.67 12.22 5.70
N GLU A 475 41.60 11.34 5.36
CA GLU A 475 42.35 10.52 6.34
C GLU A 475 43.02 11.35 7.44
N PRO A 476 43.79 12.42 7.14
CA PRO A 476 44.42 13.23 8.18
C PRO A 476 43.40 13.88 9.14
N ILE A 477 42.20 14.20 8.64
CA ILE A 477 41.13 14.78 9.44
C ILE A 477 40.59 13.73 10.42
N ILE A 478 40.42 12.48 9.96
CA ILE A 478 39.98 11.38 10.84
C ILE A 478 41.02 11.12 11.93
N LEU A 479 42.31 11.05 11.57
CA LEU A 479 43.40 10.81 12.51
C LEU A 479 43.52 11.91 13.58
N SER A 480 43.00 13.11 13.34
CA SER A 480 43.05 14.22 14.30
C SER A 480 42.04 14.12 15.46
N PHE A 481 41.07 13.20 15.41
CA PHE A 481 40.10 13.02 16.48
C PHE A 481 40.08 11.62 17.08
N GLU A 482 39.66 11.56 18.35
CA GLU A 482 39.57 10.33 19.15
C GLU A 482 38.93 9.16 18.39
N GLY A 483 39.57 7.99 18.43
CA GLY A 483 39.10 6.78 17.74
C GLY A 483 39.33 6.77 16.22
N GLY A 484 39.82 7.85 15.63
CA GLY A 484 40.11 7.95 14.20
C GLY A 484 41.11 6.91 13.70
N GLU A 485 42.25 6.77 14.38
CA GLU A 485 43.28 5.77 14.03
C GLU A 485 42.73 4.34 14.04
N LYS A 486 41.94 4.00 15.07
CA LYS A 486 41.27 2.69 15.17
C LYS A 486 40.31 2.45 14.01
N PHE A 487 39.56 3.47 13.59
CA PHE A 487 38.64 3.36 12.46
C PHE A 487 39.38 3.22 11.13
N VAL A 488 40.41 4.05 10.88
CA VAL A 488 41.24 3.96 9.66
C VAL A 488 41.90 2.58 9.58
N LYS A 489 42.47 2.08 10.68
CA LYS A 489 43.04 0.73 10.75
C LYS A 489 42.02 -0.35 10.43
N PHE A 490 40.78 -0.25 10.93
CA PHE A 490 39.71 -1.19 10.59
C PHE A 490 39.38 -1.17 9.09
N ILE A 491 39.26 0.02 8.49
CA ILE A 491 38.94 0.13 7.06
C ILE A 491 40.09 -0.42 6.21
N ASN A 492 41.33 -0.13 6.58
CA ASN A 492 42.51 -0.48 5.79
C ASN A 492 42.95 -1.93 5.97
N ASN A 493 42.62 -2.55 7.11
CA ASN A 493 43.06 -3.90 7.45
C ASN A 493 41.84 -4.81 7.65
N GLY A 494 41.57 -5.67 6.68
CA GLY A 494 40.49 -6.65 6.68
C GLY A 494 39.17 -6.18 6.05
N PHE A 495 38.83 -4.90 6.07
CA PHE A 495 37.60 -4.40 5.42
C PHE A 495 37.80 -4.13 3.93
N SER A 496 38.89 -3.45 3.53
CA SER A 496 39.14 -3.09 2.13
C SER A 496 39.29 -4.30 1.20
N GLU A 497 39.78 -5.41 1.71
CA GLU A 497 39.96 -6.69 1.04
C GLU A 497 38.62 -7.38 0.70
N LYS A 498 37.53 -6.93 1.34
CA LYS A 498 36.16 -7.41 1.07
C LYS A 498 35.49 -6.66 -0.09
N ILE A 499 36.14 -5.65 -0.67
CA ILE A 499 35.59 -4.81 -1.73
C ILE A 499 35.97 -5.41 -3.08
N ALA A 500 34.97 -5.67 -3.93
CA ALA A 500 35.19 -6.20 -5.28
C ALA A 500 35.28 -5.08 -6.32
N LYS A 501 35.90 -5.39 -7.46
CA LYS A 501 35.91 -4.53 -8.66
C LYS A 501 34.52 -4.41 -9.30
N SER A 502 34.30 -3.32 -10.06
CA SER A 502 32.99 -2.87 -10.54
C SER A 502 32.09 -3.96 -11.10
N GLU A 503 32.57 -4.77 -12.06
CA GLU A 503 31.75 -5.83 -12.67
C GLU A 503 31.29 -6.87 -11.64
N LYS A 504 32.23 -7.40 -10.85
CA LYS A 504 31.91 -8.37 -9.79
C LYS A 504 31.03 -7.76 -8.70
N PHE A 505 31.26 -6.50 -8.35
CA PHE A 505 30.50 -5.77 -7.33
C PHE A 505 29.04 -5.57 -7.75
N GLN A 506 28.80 -5.18 -9.00
CA GLN A 506 27.48 -5.07 -9.60
C GLN A 506 26.80 -6.44 -9.70
N LYS A 507 27.52 -7.47 -10.16
CA LYS A 507 26.98 -8.84 -10.24
C LYS A 507 26.55 -9.40 -8.88
N MET A 508 27.34 -9.16 -7.81
CA MET A 508 26.97 -9.55 -6.45
C MET A 508 25.73 -8.81 -5.93
N TYR A 509 25.57 -7.52 -6.27
CA TYR A 509 24.35 -6.79 -5.96
C TYR A 509 23.12 -7.39 -6.65
N GLU A 510 23.27 -7.75 -7.93
CA GLU A 510 22.19 -8.32 -8.73
C GLU A 510 21.76 -9.70 -8.23
N LEU A 511 22.73 -10.54 -7.88
CA LEU A 511 22.51 -11.85 -7.27
C LEU A 511 22.11 -11.75 -5.79
N GLN A 512 22.28 -10.58 -5.16
CA GLN A 512 22.08 -10.33 -3.74
C GLN A 512 22.84 -11.32 -2.84
N LYS A 513 24.07 -11.66 -3.25
CA LYS A 513 24.88 -12.71 -2.63
C LYS A 513 26.35 -12.27 -2.59
N SER A 514 26.95 -12.36 -1.40
CA SER A 514 28.40 -12.24 -1.20
C SER A 514 29.12 -13.52 -1.66
N ASP A 515 30.38 -13.38 -2.02
CA ASP A 515 31.30 -14.50 -2.26
C ASP A 515 32.08 -14.85 -0.97
N SER A 516 32.99 -15.82 -1.02
CA SER A 516 33.84 -16.22 0.11
C SER A 516 34.78 -15.10 0.59
N VAL A 517 35.25 -14.27 -0.34
CA VAL A 517 36.19 -13.16 -0.07
C VAL A 517 35.46 -11.81 -0.02
N PHE A 518 34.57 -11.56 -0.98
CA PHE A 518 33.97 -10.24 -1.18
C PHE A 518 32.55 -10.14 -0.63
N LEU A 519 32.21 -8.97 -0.10
CA LEU A 519 30.86 -8.65 0.34
C LEU A 519 30.08 -7.89 -0.73
N GLU A 520 28.80 -8.25 -0.88
CA GLU A 520 27.89 -7.48 -1.73
C GLU A 520 27.67 -6.05 -1.18
N PRO A 521 27.37 -5.05 -2.02
CA PRO A 521 27.41 -3.63 -1.63
C PRO A 521 26.53 -3.26 -0.42
N THR A 522 25.37 -3.91 -0.27
CA THR A 522 24.47 -3.66 0.86
C THR A 522 25.07 -4.13 2.19
N ARG A 523 25.74 -5.30 2.22
CA ARG A 523 26.45 -5.80 3.42
C ARG A 523 27.64 -4.92 3.79
N LEU A 524 28.43 -4.45 2.82
CA LEU A 524 29.55 -3.54 3.10
C LEU A 524 29.09 -2.26 3.80
N ILE A 525 28.04 -1.61 3.27
CA ILE A 525 27.51 -0.37 3.85
C ILE A 525 26.94 -0.60 5.26
N GLU A 526 26.33 -1.76 5.51
CA GLU A 526 25.87 -2.12 6.85
C GLU A 526 27.01 -2.42 7.82
N GLU A 527 28.11 -3.00 7.34
CA GLU A 527 29.32 -3.21 8.16
C GLU A 527 29.97 -1.87 8.54
N VAL A 528 30.06 -0.92 7.59
CA VAL A 528 30.49 0.47 7.87
C VAL A 528 29.57 1.11 8.92
N ALA A 529 28.25 0.98 8.78
CA ALA A 529 27.30 1.53 9.74
C ALA A 529 27.50 0.95 11.15
N LYS A 530 27.66 -0.38 11.26
CA LYS A 530 27.88 -1.08 12.53
C LYS A 530 29.20 -0.66 13.17
N GLU A 531 30.27 -0.51 12.39
CA GLU A 531 31.56 -0.12 12.92
C GLU A 531 31.52 1.31 13.46
N ILE A 532 31.00 2.26 12.68
CA ILE A 532 30.89 3.66 13.11
C ILE A 532 29.99 3.82 14.34
N ASP A 533 28.97 2.96 14.50
CA ASP A 533 28.07 3.03 15.66
C ASP A 533 28.77 2.70 16.99
N LYS A 534 29.85 1.89 16.97
CA LYS A 534 30.65 1.56 18.16
C LYS A 534 31.39 2.78 18.74
N PHE A 535 31.65 3.79 17.93
CA PHE A 535 32.34 4.99 18.38
C PHE A 535 31.39 5.94 19.12
N LYS A 536 31.78 6.29 20.35
CA LYS A 536 31.21 7.36 21.15
C LYS A 536 32.25 8.48 21.20
N PHE A 537 31.81 9.72 21.04
CA PHE A 537 32.68 10.89 21.06
C PHE A 537 32.19 11.85 22.11
N ASP A 538 33.09 12.36 22.94
CA ASP A 538 32.76 13.43 23.89
C ASP A 538 32.34 14.71 23.14
N SER A 539 33.05 15.01 22.06
CA SER A 539 32.69 16.06 21.09
C SER A 539 32.28 15.42 19.75
N PRO A 540 30.98 15.26 19.46
CA PRO A 540 30.49 14.48 18.30
C PRO A 540 30.62 15.20 16.95
N SER A 541 30.95 16.49 16.98
CA SER A 541 31.09 17.33 15.80
C SER A 541 32.49 17.93 15.71
N LEU A 542 32.93 18.20 14.50
CA LEU A 542 34.18 18.87 14.17
C LEU A 542 33.86 20.19 13.46
N LYS A 543 34.54 21.27 13.84
CA LYS A 543 34.53 22.52 13.08
C LYS A 543 35.62 22.42 12.01
N GLN A 544 35.24 22.58 10.74
CA GLN A 544 36.20 22.53 9.64
C GLN A 544 37.01 23.84 9.60
N THR A 545 38.31 23.77 9.88
CA THR A 545 39.27 24.89 9.78
C THR A 545 40.31 24.53 8.73
N GLY A 546 40.22 25.11 7.52
CA GLY A 546 41.04 24.73 6.36
C GLY A 546 40.20 24.07 5.26
N THR A 547 40.61 22.87 4.80
CA THR A 547 39.90 22.11 3.75
C THR A 547 38.45 21.82 4.14
N LEU A 548 37.51 22.39 3.39
CA LEU A 548 36.08 22.15 3.55
C LEU A 548 35.69 20.83 2.88
N VAL A 549 35.74 19.73 3.62
CA VAL A 549 35.25 18.42 3.18
C VAL A 549 33.76 18.51 2.84
N PHE A 550 32.96 19.06 3.76
CA PHE A 550 31.54 19.34 3.53
C PHE A 550 31.31 20.83 3.29
N ASP A 551 31.29 21.24 2.02
CA ASP A 551 31.23 22.63 1.55
C ASP A 551 30.00 23.43 2.02
N LYS A 552 28.90 22.76 2.37
CA LYS A 552 27.67 23.42 2.83
C LYS A 552 27.56 23.56 4.35
N LYS A 553 28.54 23.09 5.13
CA LYS A 553 28.47 23.12 6.60
C LYS A 553 29.82 23.42 7.26
N LYS A 554 29.87 24.43 8.13
CA LYS A 554 31.08 24.73 8.93
C LYS A 554 31.33 23.70 10.05
N ILE A 555 30.27 23.16 10.63
CA ILE A 555 30.32 22.17 11.71
C ILE A 555 29.70 20.87 11.19
N VAL A 556 30.46 19.78 11.27
CA VAL A 556 30.11 18.49 10.68
C VAL A 556 30.22 17.38 11.72
N PRO A 557 29.33 16.38 11.71
CA PRO A 557 29.50 15.22 12.58
C PRO A 557 30.73 14.39 12.23
N LYS A 558 31.52 13.99 13.25
CA LYS A 558 32.66 13.08 13.07
C LYS A 558 32.26 11.76 12.39
N LYS A 559 31.10 11.21 12.77
CA LYS A 559 30.53 10.01 12.14
C LYS A 559 30.29 10.17 10.63
N GLN A 560 29.97 11.38 10.15
CA GLN A 560 29.78 11.62 8.71
C GLN A 560 31.11 11.73 7.96
N ILE A 561 32.16 12.25 8.60
CA ILE A 561 33.52 12.23 8.05
C ILE A 561 33.98 10.78 7.88
N MET A 562 33.81 9.95 8.91
CA MET A 562 34.10 8.50 8.87
C MET A 562 33.30 7.78 7.76
N ALA A 563 32.01 8.09 7.62
CA ALA A 563 31.18 7.53 6.55
C ALA A 563 31.68 7.95 5.16
N LEU A 564 32.04 9.21 4.97
CA LEU A 564 32.57 9.71 3.69
C LEU A 564 33.88 9.01 3.31
N TYR A 565 34.79 8.84 4.27
CA TYR A 565 36.03 8.09 4.06
C TYR A 565 35.76 6.66 3.58
N ALA A 566 34.94 5.91 4.32
CA ALA A 566 34.66 4.51 3.99
C ALA A 566 33.91 4.37 2.66
N ILE A 567 32.89 5.20 2.40
CA ILE A 567 32.12 5.13 1.15
C ILE A 567 32.98 5.54 -0.05
N ASN A 568 33.80 6.59 0.07
CA ASN A 568 34.71 7.00 -0.99
C ASN A 568 35.77 5.94 -1.28
N LYS A 569 36.30 5.29 -0.25
CA LYS A 569 37.26 4.19 -0.43
C LYS A 569 36.62 2.98 -1.11
N ILE A 570 35.35 2.65 -0.79
CA ILE A 570 34.59 1.62 -1.51
C ILE A 570 34.46 1.96 -2.98
N ALA A 571 34.00 3.16 -3.33
CA ALA A 571 33.87 3.59 -4.73
C ALA A 571 35.23 3.53 -5.46
N SER A 572 36.29 4.04 -4.83
CA SER A 572 37.63 4.11 -5.42
C SER A 572 38.21 2.73 -5.73
N ILE A 573 38.16 1.79 -4.79
CA ILE A 573 38.65 0.41 -5.00
C ILE A 573 37.79 -0.32 -6.04
N THR A 574 36.48 -0.08 -6.02
CA THR A 574 35.56 -0.68 -6.99
C THR A 574 35.86 -0.20 -8.41
N ASN A 575 36.19 1.08 -8.58
CA ASN A 575 36.44 1.71 -9.87
C ASN A 575 37.88 1.53 -10.37
N SER A 576 38.85 1.17 -9.52
CA SER A 576 40.24 1.03 -9.95
C SER A 576 40.43 -0.15 -10.88
N THR A 577 41.27 0.01 -11.90
CA THR A 577 41.65 -1.08 -12.81
C THR A 577 42.61 -2.05 -12.12
N ASP A 578 42.74 -3.29 -12.60
CA ASP A 578 43.66 -4.29 -12.02
C ASP A 578 45.16 -3.97 -12.21
N ASN A 579 45.49 -2.80 -12.79
CA ASN A 579 46.85 -2.33 -13.06
C ASN A 579 47.33 -1.17 -12.15
N GLU A 580 46.68 -0.94 -11.00
CA GLU A 580 47.14 0.03 -9.98
C GLU A 580 47.35 -0.60 -8.61
#